data_AF-A0A810CEL2-F1
#
_entry.id   AF-A0A810CEL2-F1
#
_cell.length_a   1.000
_cell.length_b   1.000
_cell.length_c   1.000
_cell.angle_alpha   90.00
_cell.angle_beta   90.00
_cell.angle_gamma   90.00
#
_symmetry.space_group_name_H-M   'P 1'
#
loop_
_entity.id
_entity.type
_entity.pdbx_description
1 polymer ?
#
loop_
_entity_poly.entity_id
_entity_poly.type
_entity_poly.pdbx_seq_one_letter_code
_entity_poly.pdbx_strand_id
1 'polypeptide(L)' 'MFHERAPTIPLIAMSGYAFANLNSPAPDFLRMALELGAARCLRKPFTPHALLAAVNDCFAEHRSDDVASAARLG' A
#
# COMPACT_ATOMS: atom_id res chain seq x y z
N MET A 1 -10.50 -10.82 -0.60
CA MET A 1 -11.83 -10.29 -0.16
C MET A 1 -12.00 -8.78 -0.28
N PHE A 2 -11.24 -7.90 0.40
CA PHE A 2 -11.48 -6.43 0.26
C PHE A 2 -11.08 -5.91 -1.12
N HIS A 3 -9.86 -6.22 -1.58
CA HIS A 3 -9.39 -5.84 -2.91
C HIS A 3 -10.30 -6.38 -4.03
N GLU A 4 -10.79 -7.62 -3.90
CA GLU A 4 -11.75 -8.21 -4.85
C GLU A 4 -13.10 -7.47 -4.89
N ARG A 5 -13.54 -6.91 -3.76
CA ARG A 5 -14.85 -6.24 -3.62
C ARG A 5 -14.80 -4.74 -3.90
N ALA A 6 -13.62 -4.14 -3.75
CA ALA A 6 -13.39 -2.72 -3.94
C ALA A 6 -11.99 -2.51 -4.57
N PRO A 7 -11.79 -2.92 -5.84
CA PRO A 7 -10.48 -2.93 -6.47
C PRO A 7 -9.90 -1.53 -6.71
N THR A 8 -10.76 -0.50 -6.73
CA THR A 8 -10.39 0.90 -6.93
C THR A 8 -10.04 1.63 -5.64
N ILE A 9 -10.10 0.96 -4.48
CA ILE A 9 -9.77 1.58 -3.19
C ILE A 9 -8.30 1.27 -2.86
N PRO A 10 -7.45 2.29 -2.65
CA PRO A 10 -6.04 2.07 -2.33
C PRO A 10 -5.89 1.39 -0.98
N LEU A 11 -5.03 0.38 -0.92
CA LEU A 11 -4.68 -0.31 0.31
C LEU A 11 -3.29 0.09 0.79
N ILE A 12 -3.20 0.57 2.03
CA ILE A 12 -1.92 0.83 2.71
C ILE A 12 -1.69 -0.28 3.72
N ALA A 13 -0.72 -1.15 3.45
CA ALA A 13 -0.35 -2.22 4.38
C ALA A 13 0.59 -1.68 5.48
N MET A 14 0.40 -2.14 6.73
CA MET A 14 1.17 -1.67 7.87
C MET A 14 1.70 -2.84 8.70
N SER A 15 3.01 -3.08 8.66
CA SER A 15 3.67 -4.17 9.39
C SER A 15 4.72 -3.65 10.36
N GLY A 16 4.87 -4.30 11.51
CA GLY A 16 5.90 -3.97 12.50
C GLY A 16 7.20 -4.74 12.30
N TYR A 17 8.10 -4.63 13.27
CA TYR A 17 9.26 -5.51 13.33
C TYR A 17 8.78 -6.95 13.55
N ALA A 18 9.04 -7.81 12.58
CA ALA A 18 8.95 -9.25 12.82
C ALA A 18 10.20 -9.67 13.60
N PHE A 19 10.02 -10.32 14.74
CA PHE A 19 11.13 -10.97 15.45
C PHE A 19 11.60 -12.13 14.57
N ALA A 20 12.66 -11.92 13.81
CA ALA A 20 13.33 -13.02 13.13
C ALA A 20 13.91 -13.92 14.22
N ASN A 21 13.45 -15.18 14.26
CA ASN A 21 14.14 -16.18 15.05
C ASN A 21 15.50 -16.39 14.38
N LEU A 22 16.59 -16.55 15.15
CA LEU A 22 17.95 -16.72 14.60
C LEU A 22 18.04 -17.87 13.57
N ASN A 23 17.12 -18.83 13.67
CA ASN A 23 17.03 -20.01 12.80
C ASN A 23 16.07 -19.85 11.62
N SER A 24 15.32 -18.75 11.51
CA SER A 24 14.42 -18.48 10.40
C SER A 24 14.22 -16.97 10.21
N PRO A 25 14.79 -16.37 9.15
CA PRO A 25 14.51 -14.97 8.83
C PRO A 25 13.01 -14.79 8.60
N ALA A 26 12.41 -13.81 9.27
CA ALA A 26 11.01 -13.50 9.07
C ALA A 26 10.79 -13.03 7.61
N PRO A 27 9.67 -13.41 6.96
CA PRO A 27 9.33 -12.92 5.64
C PRO A 27 9.25 -11.39 5.60
N ASP A 28 9.63 -10.80 4.47
CA ASP A 28 9.38 -9.37 4.23
C ASP A 28 7.90 -9.15 3.91
N PHE A 29 7.09 -9.06 4.96
CA PHE A 29 5.64 -8.88 4.85
C PHE A 29 5.25 -7.62 4.09
N LEU A 30 6.06 -6.55 4.12
CA LEU A 30 5.76 -5.32 3.39
C LEU A 30 6.01 -5.51 1.91
N ARG A 31 7.12 -6.16 1.53
CA ARG A 31 7.35 -6.53 0.14
C ARG A 31 6.25 -7.44 -0.40
N MET A 32 5.86 -8.46 0.35
CA MET A 32 4.75 -9.34 -0.04
C MET A 32 3.44 -8.58 -0.23
N ALA A 33 3.13 -7.61 0.64
CA ALA A 33 1.91 -6.82 0.53
C ALA A 33 1.89 -5.98 -0.75
N LEU A 34 3.03 -5.40 -1.16
CA LEU A 34 3.14 -4.70 -2.45
C LEU A 34 2.90 -5.66 -3.62
N GLU A 35 3.51 -6.84 -3.60
CA GLU A 35 3.35 -7.88 -4.64
C GLU A 35 1.89 -8.37 -4.76
N LEU A 36 1.11 -8.30 -3.67
CA LEU A 36 -0.31 -8.64 -3.62
C LEU A 36 -1.26 -7.47 -3.97
N GLY A 37 -0.73 -6.31 -4.37
CA GLY A 37 -1.52 -5.16 -4.83
C GLY A 37 -1.79 -4.09 -3.77
N ALA A 38 -1.04 -4.04 -2.67
CA ALA A 38 -1.06 -2.86 -1.81
C ALA A 38 -0.52 -1.64 -2.57
N ALA A 39 -1.22 -0.52 -2.49
CA ALA A 39 -0.79 0.73 -3.09
C ALA A 39 0.45 1.31 -2.39
N ARG A 40 0.53 1.15 -1.06
CA ARG A 40 1.66 1.60 -0.23
C ARG A 40 1.88 0.68 0.97
N CYS A 41 3.05 0.83 1.59
CA CYS A 41 3.43 0.11 2.78
C CYS A 41 4.06 1.05 3.82
N LEU A 42 3.75 0.84 5.11
CA LEU A 42 4.38 1.53 6.24
C LEU A 42 4.94 0.53 7.25
N ARG A 43 6.21 0.71 7.62
CA ARG A 43 6.83 -0.04 8.72
C ARG A 43 6.58 0.65 10.05
N LYS A 44 6.10 -0.07 11.05
CA LYS A 44 5.92 0.45 12.42
C LYS A 44 7.26 0.41 13.19
N PRO A 45 7.54 1.41 14.06
CA PRO A 45 6.74 2.62 14.25
C PRO A 45 6.95 3.62 13.11
N PHE A 46 5.93 4.43 12.82
CA PHE A 46 5.98 5.52 11.85
C PHE A 46 5.41 6.79 12.47
N THR A 47 5.79 7.94 11.90
CA THR A 47 5.29 9.24 12.34
C THR A 47 3.90 9.53 11.76
N PRO A 48 3.11 10.42 12.39
CA PRO A 48 1.87 10.90 11.78
C PRO A 48 2.08 11.51 10.39
N HIS A 49 3.21 12.19 10.17
CA HIS A 49 3.58 12.74 8.87
C HIS A 49 3.77 11.64 7.80
N ALA A 50 4.43 10.53 8.15
CA ALA A 50 4.62 9.41 7.22
C ALA A 50 3.27 8.77 6.82
N LEU A 51 2.31 8.70 7.74
CA LEU A 51 0.96 8.23 7.43
C LEU A 51 0.25 9.19 6.46
N LEU A 52 0.26 10.49 6.76
CA LEU A 52 -0.38 11.49 5.90
C LEU A 52 0.25 11.55 4.51
N ALA A 53 1.57 11.41 4.42
CA ALA A 53 2.27 11.33 3.14
C ALA A 53 1.79 10.12 2.31
N ALA A 54 1.74 8.92 2.91
CA ALA A 54 1.26 7.72 2.21
C ALA A 54 -0.19 7.85 1.73
N VAL A 55 -1.06 8.50 2.51
CA VAL A 55 -2.45 8.79 2.11
C VAL A 55 -2.51 9.78 0.96
N ASN A 56 -1.76 10.88 1.02
CA ASN A 56 -1.72 11.89 -0.03
C ASN A 56 -1.18 11.32 -1.35
N ASP A 57 -0.17 10.45 -1.28
CA ASP A 57 0.36 9.74 -2.44
C ASP A 57 -0.73 8.88 -3.10
N CYS A 58 -1.51 8.13 -2.32
CA CYS A 58 -2.63 7.36 -2.85
C CYS A 58 -3.65 8.25 -3.58
N PHE A 59 -4.01 9.41 -3.02
CA PHE A 59 -4.92 10.34 -3.70
C PHE A 59 -4.34 10.92 -4.99
N ALA A 60 -3.05 11.22 -5.02
CA ALA A 60 -2.39 11.77 -6.21
C ALA A 60 -2.38 10.75 -7.37
N GLU A 61 -2.11 9.49 -7.08
CA GLU A 61 -2.12 8.41 -8.07
C GLU A 61 -3.53 8.07 -8.55
N HIS A 62 -4.51 7.98 -7.65
CA HIS A 62 -5.90 7.66 -8.03
C HIS A 62 -6.51 8.72 -8.94
N ARG A 63 -6.23 10.01 -8.67
CA ARG A 63 -6.65 11.10 -9.58
C ARG A 63 -6.01 10.99 -10.96
N SER A 64 -4.79 10.47 -11.05
CA SER A 64 -4.10 10.30 -12.33
C SER A 64 -4.72 9.17 -13.14
N ASP A 65 -5.10 8.08 -12.48
CA ASP A 65 -5.81 6.95 -13.10
C ASP A 65 -7.22 7.32 -13.59
N ASP A 66 -7.96 8.11 -12.83
CA ASP A 66 -9.28 8.62 -13.24
C ASP A 66 -9.18 9.49 -14.51
N VAL A 67 -8.20 10.41 -14.54
CA VAL A 67 -7.96 11.26 -15.71
C VAL A 67 -7.50 10.43 -16.92
N ALA A 68 -6.60 9.46 -16.71
CA ALA A 68 -6.15 8.57 -17.78
C ALA A 68 -7.27 7.64 -18.29
N SER A 69 -8.18 7.21 -17.43
CA SER A 69 -9.35 6.41 -17.79
C SER A 69 -10.38 7.23 -18.57
N ALA A 70 -10.67 8.45 -18.13
CA ALA A 70 -11.57 9.38 -18.83
C ALA A 70 -11.04 9.76 -20.22
N ALA A 71 -9.73 9.98 -20.35
CA ALA A 71 -9.09 10.34 -21.63
C ALA A 71 -9.08 9.19 -22.66
N ARG A 72 -9.28 7.94 -22.26
CA ARG A 72 -9.37 6.79 -23.18
C ARG A 72 -10.78 6.54 -23.74
N LEU A 73 -11.79 7.25 -23.22
CA LEU A 73 -13.20 7.10 -23.58
C LEU A 73 -13.74 8.23 -24.48
N GLY A 74 -12.91 9.21 -24.83
CA GLY A 74 -13.23 10.29 -25.78
C GLY A 74 -12.41 10.17 -27.06
#